data_AF-A0A1G7KZB4-F1
#
_entry.id   AF-A0A1G7KZB4-F1
#
_cell.length_a   1.000
_cell.length_b   1.000
_cell.length_c   1.000
_cell.angle_alpha   90.00
_cell.angle_beta   90.00
_cell.angle_gamma   90.00
#
_symmetry.space_group_name_H-M   'P 1'
#
loop_
_entity.id
_entity.type
_entity.pdbx_description
1 polymer ?
#
loop_
_entity_poly.entity_id
_entity_poly.type
_entity_poly.pdbx_seq_one_letter_code
_entity_poly.pdbx_strand_id
1 'polypeptide(L)'
;MSALGWMPGDRRETTRAMIRVDQAGEYGATRIYAGQLAVLGDRHPSSRAIHHMAEQEERHRAFFDRMIVERRVRPTILQPFWDVAGFALGAVTAAIGPNAAMACTAAVETEIDKHYQAQLDQLADSDPELSEAIADFQAEELEHRDHALASGAEETFGYPVLYGFIRLGCKAAIAAAKRI
;
A
#
# COMPACT_ATOMS: atom_id res chain seq x y z
N MET A 1 20.20 -17.63 4.21
CA MET A 1 19.52 -18.64 3.36
C MET A 1 18.10 -18.81 3.87
N SER A 2 17.14 -18.07 3.31
CA SER A 2 15.71 -18.36 3.52
C SER A 2 15.09 -18.55 2.14
N ALA A 3 15.20 -19.77 1.64
CA ALA A 3 14.43 -20.21 0.49
C ALA A 3 13.15 -20.83 1.02
N LEU A 4 12.16 -20.00 1.37
CA LEU A 4 10.77 -20.42 1.27
C LEU A 4 10.29 -20.03 -0.14
N GLY A 5 10.97 -20.62 -1.14
CA GLY A 5 10.55 -20.57 -2.52
C GLY A 5 9.35 -21.49 -2.69
N TRP A 6 8.33 -20.96 -3.35
CA TRP A 6 7.13 -21.64 -3.87
C TRP A 6 7.26 -23.18 -3.97
N MET A 7 6.31 -23.90 -3.38
CA MET A 7 6.24 -25.37 -3.45
C MET A 7 5.23 -25.83 -4.53
N PRO A 8 5.53 -26.91 -5.27
CA PRO A 8 4.54 -27.55 -6.13
C PRO A 8 3.28 -27.93 -5.34
N GLY A 9 2.15 -27.30 -5.64
CA GLY A 9 0.88 -27.46 -4.91
C GLY A 9 0.35 -26.18 -4.26
N ASP A 10 1.19 -25.16 -4.11
CA ASP A 10 0.76 -23.84 -3.65
C ASP A 10 -0.20 -23.21 -4.67
N ARG A 11 -1.31 -22.66 -4.17
CA ARG A 11 -2.29 -21.99 -5.02
C ARG A 11 -1.64 -20.77 -5.64
N ARG A 12 -1.39 -20.82 -6.94
CA ARG A 12 -1.02 -19.65 -7.74
C ARG A 12 -2.17 -18.65 -7.73
N GLU A 13 -1.89 -17.45 -7.26
CA GLU A 13 -2.79 -16.32 -7.42
C GLU A 13 -2.95 -15.98 -8.90
N THR A 14 -4.18 -15.76 -9.36
CA THR A 14 -4.40 -15.35 -10.75
C THR A 14 -3.98 -13.90 -10.93
N THR A 15 -3.48 -13.52 -12.10
CA THR A 15 -3.24 -12.11 -12.48
C THR A 15 -4.46 -11.21 -12.20
N ARG A 16 -5.68 -11.73 -12.38
CA ARG A 16 -6.92 -10.98 -12.07
C ARG A 16 -7.12 -10.72 -10.58
N ALA A 17 -6.56 -11.54 -9.70
CA ALA A 17 -6.61 -11.33 -8.26
C ALA A 17 -5.52 -10.35 -7.84
N MET A 18 -4.31 -10.46 -8.40
CA MET A 18 -3.23 -9.49 -8.25
C MET A 18 -3.71 -8.07 -8.56
N ILE A 19 -4.13 -7.81 -9.80
CA ILE A 19 -4.63 -6.50 -10.24
C ILE A 19 -5.76 -5.97 -9.34
N ARG A 20 -6.66 -6.84 -8.86
CA ARG A 20 -7.75 -6.42 -7.97
C ARG A 20 -7.22 -5.94 -6.62
N VAL A 21 -6.26 -6.67 -6.06
CA VAL A 21 -5.69 -6.39 -4.76
C VAL A 21 -4.82 -5.15 -4.84
N ASP A 22 -4.00 -5.02 -5.88
CA ASP A 22 -3.16 -3.85 -6.10
C ASP A 22 -4.03 -2.61 -6.28
N GLN A 23 -5.04 -2.66 -7.14
CA GLN A 23 -5.98 -1.55 -7.30
C GLN A 23 -6.65 -1.15 -5.96
N ALA A 24 -7.05 -2.13 -5.15
CA ALA A 24 -7.65 -1.86 -3.84
C ALA A 24 -6.63 -1.30 -2.83
N GLY A 25 -5.38 -1.76 -2.90
CA GLY A 25 -4.24 -1.30 -2.12
C GLY A 25 -3.94 0.16 -2.42
N GLU A 26 -3.71 0.48 -3.69
CA GLU A 26 -3.37 1.85 -4.12
C GLU A 26 -4.51 2.82 -3.82
N TYR A 27 -5.75 2.38 -4.02
CA TYR A 27 -6.91 3.14 -3.60
C TYR A 27 -6.88 3.41 -2.09
N GLY A 28 -6.62 2.38 -1.27
CA GLY A 28 -6.50 2.54 0.19
C GLY A 28 -5.38 3.50 0.61
N ALA A 29 -4.20 3.38 0.02
CA ALA A 29 -3.05 4.25 0.28
C ALA A 29 -3.33 5.70 -0.10
N THR A 30 -3.94 5.95 -1.26
CA THR A 30 -4.42 7.29 -1.67
C THR A 30 -5.32 7.89 -0.58
N ARG A 31 -6.20 7.09 0.01
CA ARG A 31 -7.12 7.54 1.06
C ARG A 31 -6.42 7.80 2.38
N ILE A 32 -5.40 7.02 2.73
CA ILE A 32 -4.54 7.28 3.91
C ILE A 32 -3.86 8.64 3.77
N TYR A 33 -3.20 8.92 2.65
CA TYR A 33 -2.56 10.22 2.43
C TYR A 33 -3.56 11.37 2.46
N ALA A 34 -4.74 11.20 1.84
CA ALA A 34 -5.81 12.20 1.93
C ALA A 34 -6.25 12.46 3.38
N GLY A 35 -6.35 11.42 4.21
CA GLY A 35 -6.67 11.55 5.64
C GLY A 35 -5.57 12.27 6.42
N GLN A 36 -4.30 11.96 6.15
CA GLN A 36 -3.16 12.63 6.77
C GLN A 36 -3.14 14.13 6.45
N LEU A 37 -3.29 14.48 5.16
CA LEU A 37 -3.32 15.85 4.68
C LEU A 37 -4.53 16.64 5.21
N ALA A 38 -5.68 15.99 5.37
CA ALA A 38 -6.86 16.64 5.96
C ALA A 38 -6.62 17.12 7.40
N VAL A 39 -5.70 16.47 8.14
CA VAL A 39 -5.39 16.83 9.53
C VAL A 39 -4.15 17.72 9.64
N LEU A 40 -3.07 17.42 8.93
CA LEU A 40 -1.83 18.21 8.98
C LEU A 40 -1.94 19.51 8.17
N GLY A 41 -2.85 19.56 7.19
CA GLY A 41 -3.00 20.66 6.25
C GLY A 41 -1.78 20.84 5.34
N ASP A 42 -1.68 21.98 4.65
CA ASP A 42 -0.62 22.22 3.65
C ASP A 42 0.64 22.90 4.20
N ARG A 43 0.57 23.43 5.43
CA ARG A 43 1.65 24.26 6.01
C ARG A 43 2.52 23.54 7.02
N HIS A 44 2.19 22.29 7.36
CA HIS A 44 3.03 21.51 8.27
C HIS A 44 4.35 21.13 7.56
N PRO A 45 5.50 21.09 8.27
CA PRO A 45 6.78 20.72 7.65
C PRO A 45 6.76 19.39 6.87
N SER A 46 5.99 18.41 7.36
CA SER A 46 5.83 17.10 6.71
C SER A 46 4.89 17.12 5.49
N SER A 47 4.05 18.14 5.30
CA SER A 47 3.01 18.15 4.27
C SER A 47 3.56 18.06 2.87
N ARG A 48 4.72 18.68 2.60
CA ARG A 48 5.34 18.63 1.26
C ARG A 48 5.70 17.19 0.86
N ALA A 49 6.26 16.42 1.79
CA ALA A 49 6.60 15.04 1.50
C ALA A 49 5.36 14.17 1.35
N ILE A 50 4.35 14.38 2.20
CA ILE A 50 3.07 13.66 2.11
C ILE A 50 2.37 13.93 0.79
N HIS A 51 2.37 15.18 0.31
CA HIS A 51 1.85 15.52 -1.02
C HIS A 51 2.62 14.82 -2.14
N HIS A 52 3.95 14.76 -2.05
CA HIS A 52 4.77 14.05 -3.04
C HIS A 52 4.44 12.56 -3.13
N MET A 53 4.39 11.87 -1.98
CA MET A 53 4.01 10.45 -1.92
C MET A 53 2.56 10.23 -2.42
N ALA A 54 1.63 11.14 -2.07
CA ALA A 54 0.26 11.09 -2.55
C ALA A 54 0.14 11.26 -4.07
N GLU A 55 0.97 12.10 -4.69
CA GLU A 55 1.02 12.27 -6.14
C GLU A 55 1.54 11.01 -6.85
N GLN A 56 2.53 10.33 -6.27
CA GLN A 56 3.04 9.05 -6.77
C GLN A 56 1.95 7.96 -6.68
N GLU A 57 1.32 7.85 -5.52
CA GLU A 57 0.23 6.93 -5.24
C GLU A 57 -0.96 7.08 -6.22
N GLU A 58 -1.35 8.32 -6.55
CA GLU A 58 -2.42 8.56 -7.52
C GLU A 58 -2.02 8.05 -8.93
N ARG A 59 -0.73 8.06 -9.29
CA ARG A 59 -0.27 7.45 -10.56
C ARG A 59 -0.36 5.93 -10.51
N HIS A 60 0.04 5.30 -9.40
CA HIS A 60 -0.04 3.85 -9.23
C HIS A 60 -1.50 3.41 -9.34
N ARG A 61 -2.39 4.09 -8.59
CA ARG A 61 -3.83 3.88 -8.67
C ARG A 61 -4.38 4.05 -10.08
N ALA A 62 -4.02 5.13 -10.77
CA ALA A 62 -4.48 5.37 -12.15
C ALA A 62 -4.04 4.25 -13.10
N PHE A 63 -2.85 3.69 -12.90
CA PHE A 63 -2.37 2.52 -13.64
C PHE A 63 -3.26 1.29 -13.40
N PHE A 64 -3.55 0.96 -12.14
CA PHE A 64 -4.36 -0.21 -11.83
C PHE A 64 -5.85 -0.02 -12.15
N ASP A 65 -6.39 1.18 -12.02
CA ASP A 65 -7.75 1.52 -12.46
C ASP A 65 -7.91 1.28 -13.98
N ARG A 66 -6.89 1.64 -14.77
CA ARG A 66 -6.85 1.34 -16.21
C ARG A 66 -6.80 -0.18 -16.45
N MET A 67 -5.92 -0.90 -15.75
CA MET A 67 -5.77 -2.36 -15.87
C MET A 67 -7.05 -3.11 -15.52
N ILE A 68 -7.79 -2.67 -14.49
CA ILE A 68 -9.10 -3.21 -14.14
C ILE A 68 -10.04 -3.19 -15.34
N VAL A 69 -10.10 -2.06 -16.06
CA VAL A 69 -10.97 -1.86 -17.21
C VAL A 69 -10.50 -2.68 -18.40
N GLU A 70 -9.24 -2.53 -18.79
CA GLU A 70 -8.66 -3.18 -19.99
C GLU A 70 -8.71 -4.70 -19.89
N ARG A 71 -8.40 -5.24 -18.70
CA ARG A 71 -8.32 -6.68 -18.46
C ARG A 71 -9.63 -7.27 -17.91
N ARG A 72 -10.69 -6.45 -17.82
CA ARG A 72 -12.04 -6.82 -17.36
C ARG A 72 -12.01 -7.52 -16.00
N VAL A 73 -11.17 -7.02 -15.10
CA VAL A 73 -11.08 -7.49 -13.72
C VAL A 73 -12.21 -6.84 -12.92
N ARG A 74 -12.87 -7.61 -12.05
CA ARG A 74 -13.84 -7.04 -11.13
C ARG A 74 -13.09 -6.44 -9.92
N PRO A 75 -13.32 -5.16 -9.57
CA PRO A 75 -12.84 -4.59 -8.31
C PRO A 75 -13.37 -5.38 -7.11
N THR A 76 -12.69 -5.23 -5.97
CA THR A 76 -13.18 -5.83 -4.72
C THR A 76 -14.49 -5.17 -4.28
N ILE A 77 -15.44 -5.96 -3.79
CA ILE A 77 -16.68 -5.42 -3.21
C ILE A 77 -16.44 -4.62 -1.91
N LEU A 78 -15.24 -4.76 -1.33
CA LEU A 78 -14.85 -4.09 -0.09
C LEU A 78 -14.37 -2.64 -0.32
N GLN A 79 -14.29 -2.17 -1.56
CA GLN A 79 -13.76 -0.84 -1.89
C GLN A 79 -14.43 0.32 -1.11
N PRO A 80 -15.76 0.39 -0.94
CA PRO A 80 -16.39 1.45 -0.13
C PRO A 80 -15.99 1.39 1.36
N PHE A 81 -15.69 0.19 1.86
CA PHE A 81 -15.18 0.05 3.22
C PHE A 81 -13.73 0.55 3.32
N TRP A 82 -12.89 0.23 2.33
CA TRP A 82 -11.50 0.69 2.27
C TRP A 82 -11.38 2.20 2.09
N ASP A 83 -12.32 2.85 1.40
CA ASP A 83 -12.40 4.31 1.30
C ASP A 83 -12.42 4.97 2.69
N VAL A 84 -13.38 4.53 3.50
CA VAL A 84 -13.59 5.07 4.85
C VAL A 84 -12.45 4.65 5.78
N ALA A 85 -12.04 3.39 5.74
CA ALA A 85 -11.02 2.85 6.62
C ALA A 85 -9.63 3.47 6.36
N GLY A 86 -9.24 3.61 5.09
CA GLY A 86 -7.97 4.24 4.72
C GLY A 86 -7.93 5.71 5.15
N PHE A 87 -8.98 6.47 4.83
CA PHE A 87 -9.07 7.87 5.25
C PHE A 87 -9.04 8.03 6.78
N ALA A 88 -9.82 7.21 7.50
CA ALA A 88 -9.85 7.25 8.95
C ALA A 88 -8.49 6.89 9.56
N LEU A 89 -7.79 5.88 9.01
CA LEU A 89 -6.46 5.50 9.48
C LEU A 89 -5.45 6.64 9.30
N GLY A 90 -5.43 7.29 8.13
CA GLY A 90 -4.58 8.44 7.86
C GLY A 90 -4.89 9.63 8.77
N ALA A 91 -6.16 9.99 8.92
CA ALA A 91 -6.59 11.09 9.75
C ALA A 91 -6.30 10.85 11.24
N VAL A 92 -6.59 9.65 11.76
CA VAL A 92 -6.34 9.31 13.16
C VAL A 92 -4.85 9.33 13.49
N THR A 93 -4.02 8.74 12.62
CA THR A 93 -2.57 8.71 12.83
C THR A 93 -1.96 10.12 12.76
N ALA A 94 -2.39 10.95 11.80
CA ALA A 94 -2.01 12.35 11.74
C ALA A 94 -2.49 13.17 12.96
N ALA A 95 -3.67 12.87 13.51
CA ALA A 95 -4.19 13.53 14.70
C ALA A 95 -3.39 13.17 15.97
N ILE A 96 -2.79 11.96 16.02
CA ILE A 96 -1.84 11.58 17.07
C ILE A 96 -0.54 12.39 16.90
N GLY A 97 -0.08 12.56 15.67
CA GLY A 97 1.04 13.45 15.33
C GLY A 97 1.76 13.07 14.03
N PRO A 98 2.70 13.91 13.56
CA PRO A 98 3.41 13.66 12.31
C PRO A 98 4.23 12.36 12.34
N ASN A 99 4.88 12.03 13.45
CA ASN A 99 5.64 10.78 13.58
C ASN A 99 4.71 9.54 13.53
N ALA A 100 3.48 9.65 14.05
CA ALA A 100 2.50 8.57 13.98
C ALA A 100 1.93 8.41 12.55
N ALA A 101 1.73 9.51 11.81
CA ALA A 101 1.42 9.47 10.39
C ALA A 101 2.53 8.77 9.59
N MET A 102 3.80 9.12 9.84
CA MET A 102 4.93 8.44 9.20
C MET A 102 5.04 6.97 9.62
N ALA A 103 4.74 6.63 10.88
CA ALA A 103 4.66 5.22 11.30
C ALA A 103 3.57 4.43 10.56
N CYS A 104 2.45 5.08 10.25
CA CYS A 104 1.41 4.50 9.40
C CYS A 104 1.93 4.24 7.99
N THR A 105 2.54 5.23 7.34
CA THR A 105 3.16 5.09 6.01
C THR A 105 4.17 3.95 6.02
N ALA A 106 5.16 3.97 6.92
CA ALA A 106 6.18 2.92 7.01
C ALA A 106 5.58 1.50 7.19
N ALA A 107 4.50 1.38 7.95
CA ALA A 107 3.80 0.11 8.17
C ALA A 107 3.09 -0.41 6.91
N VAL A 108 2.37 0.47 6.22
CA VAL A 108 1.65 0.16 4.97
C VAL A 108 2.65 -0.23 3.89
N GLU A 109 3.67 0.59 3.65
CA GLU A 109 4.63 0.34 2.56
C GLU A 109 5.48 -0.90 2.80
N THR A 110 5.71 -1.28 4.05
CA THR A 110 6.35 -2.57 4.36
C THR A 110 5.51 -3.76 3.86
N GLU A 111 4.19 -3.68 3.93
CA GLU A 111 3.31 -4.76 3.48
C GLU A 111 3.04 -4.69 1.97
N ILE A 112 3.01 -3.49 1.39
CA ILE A 112 2.93 -3.32 -0.08
C ILE A 112 4.21 -3.85 -0.74
N ASP A 113 5.40 -3.48 -0.26
CA ASP A 113 6.69 -4.03 -0.73
C ASP A 113 6.70 -5.57 -0.74
N LYS A 114 6.28 -6.19 0.38
CA LYS A 114 6.19 -7.66 0.47
C LYS A 114 5.15 -8.24 -0.47
N HIS A 115 4.05 -7.54 -0.67
CA HIS A 115 3.01 -7.98 -1.58
C HIS A 115 3.51 -7.98 -3.02
N TYR A 116 4.12 -6.87 -3.46
CA TYR A 116 4.72 -6.70 -4.77
C TYR A 116 5.83 -7.70 -5.03
N GLN A 117 6.77 -7.89 -4.09
CA GLN A 117 7.80 -8.92 -4.24
C GLN A 117 7.20 -10.31 -4.48
N ALA A 118 6.17 -10.69 -3.71
CA ALA A 118 5.52 -11.98 -3.86
C ALA A 118 4.79 -12.11 -5.22
N GLN A 119 4.25 -11.01 -5.75
CA GLN A 119 3.67 -11.01 -7.09
C GLN A 119 4.74 -11.14 -8.18
N LEU A 120 5.84 -10.39 -8.09
CA LEU A 120 6.97 -10.48 -9.03
C LEU A 120 7.55 -11.89 -9.09
N ASP A 121 7.79 -12.51 -7.93
CA ASP A 121 8.26 -13.89 -7.82
C ASP A 121 7.32 -14.88 -8.52
N GLN A 122 6.01 -14.61 -8.46
CA GLN A 122 5.00 -15.49 -9.04
C GLN A 122 4.78 -15.24 -10.54
N LEU A 123 4.77 -13.97 -10.95
CA LEU A 123 4.58 -13.57 -12.34
C LEU A 123 5.76 -14.02 -13.19
N ALA A 124 7.00 -13.90 -12.70
CA ALA A 124 8.20 -14.11 -13.49
C ALA A 124 8.05 -13.43 -14.87
N ASP A 125 8.17 -14.19 -15.97
CA ASP A 125 8.06 -13.67 -17.34
C ASP A 125 6.64 -13.80 -17.94
N SER A 126 5.62 -14.16 -17.14
CA SER A 126 4.28 -14.46 -17.67
C SER A 126 3.43 -13.23 -18.02
N ASP A 127 3.76 -12.06 -17.47
CA ASP A 127 3.03 -10.81 -17.69
C ASP A 127 3.97 -9.60 -17.59
N PRO A 128 4.78 -9.32 -18.64
CA PRO A 128 5.81 -8.29 -18.57
C PRO A 128 5.28 -6.89 -18.23
N GLU A 129 4.11 -6.51 -18.77
CA GLU A 129 3.50 -5.20 -18.50
C GLU A 129 3.17 -5.03 -17.00
N LEU A 130 2.58 -6.06 -16.37
CA LEU A 130 2.26 -6.01 -14.96
C LEU A 130 3.52 -6.10 -14.09
N SER A 131 4.46 -6.99 -14.43
CA SER A 131 5.72 -7.13 -13.69
C SER A 131 6.56 -5.85 -13.71
N GLU A 132 6.65 -5.17 -14.86
CA GLU A 132 7.40 -3.91 -14.99
C GLU A 132 6.78 -2.81 -14.13
N ALA A 133 5.45 -2.66 -14.15
CA ALA A 133 4.76 -1.67 -13.34
C ALA A 133 4.88 -1.96 -11.84
N ILE A 134 4.71 -3.21 -11.42
CA ILE A 134 4.90 -3.60 -10.01
C ILE A 134 6.32 -3.31 -9.54
N ALA A 135 7.34 -3.59 -10.36
CA ALA A 135 8.73 -3.34 -10.00
C ALA A 135 9.03 -1.84 -9.86
N ASP A 136 8.46 -1.01 -10.74
CA ASP A 136 8.57 0.46 -10.68
C ASP A 136 7.91 0.98 -9.39
N PHE A 137 6.66 0.60 -9.14
CA PHE A 137 5.92 1.07 -7.97
C PHE A 137 6.52 0.55 -6.66
N GLN A 138 7.01 -0.69 -6.63
CA GLN A 138 7.72 -1.22 -5.46
C GLN A 138 8.96 -0.39 -5.11
N ALA A 139 9.70 0.11 -6.10
CA ALA A 139 10.84 0.98 -5.85
C ALA A 139 10.39 2.30 -5.20
N GLU A 140 9.29 2.89 -5.68
CA GLU A 140 8.69 4.09 -5.08
C GLU A 140 8.18 3.83 -3.66
N GLU A 141 7.54 2.69 -3.39
CA GLU A 141 7.09 2.34 -2.02
C GLU A 141 8.24 2.13 -1.04
N LEU A 142 9.38 1.61 -1.52
CA LEU A 142 10.59 1.54 -0.71
C LEU A 142 11.10 2.94 -0.36
N GLU A 143 11.07 3.88 -1.31
CA GLU A 143 11.43 5.28 -1.06
C GLU A 143 10.47 5.95 -0.07
N HIS A 144 9.15 5.73 -0.20
CA HIS A 144 8.14 6.21 0.74
C HIS A 144 8.39 5.69 2.16
N ARG A 145 8.64 4.38 2.30
CA ARG A 145 8.95 3.75 3.59
C ARG A 145 10.20 4.36 4.22
N ASP A 146 11.27 4.45 3.44
CA ASP A 146 12.56 4.91 3.94
C ASP A 146 12.50 6.40 4.29
N HIS A 147 11.74 7.20 3.53
CA HIS A 147 11.43 8.58 3.87
C HIS A 147 10.65 8.70 5.18
N ALA A 148 9.63 7.86 5.39
CA ALA A 148 8.84 7.85 6.61
C ALA A 148 9.70 7.51 7.84
N LEU A 149 10.58 6.51 7.71
CA LEU A 149 11.56 6.16 8.75
C LEU A 149 12.50 7.34 9.05
N ALA A 150 13.07 7.96 8.02
CA ALA A 150 13.94 9.13 8.17
C ALA A 150 13.21 10.36 8.76
N SER A 151 11.89 10.42 8.61
CA SER A 151 11.02 11.48 9.14
C SER A 151 10.48 11.18 10.55
N GLY A 152 11.10 10.24 11.27
CA GLY A 152 10.80 9.99 12.67
C GLY A 152 9.66 9.01 12.92
N ALA A 153 9.30 8.15 11.96
CA ALA A 153 8.28 7.11 12.17
C ALA A 153 8.52 6.29 13.45
N GLU A 154 9.78 5.90 13.70
CA GLU A 154 10.15 5.08 14.87
C GLU A 154 10.12 5.84 16.20
N GLU A 155 10.04 7.17 16.14
CA GLU A 155 9.99 8.03 17.32
C GLU A 155 8.57 8.21 17.88
N THR A 156 7.54 7.72 17.18
CA THR A 156 6.17 7.81 17.70
C THR A 156 6.02 6.97 18.97
N PHE A 157 5.25 7.48 19.92
CA PHE A 157 4.92 6.72 21.12
C PHE A 157 4.20 5.42 20.75
N GLY A 158 4.70 4.29 21.27
CA GLY A 158 4.12 2.97 20.99
C GLY A 158 4.37 2.44 19.58
N TYR A 159 5.40 2.93 18.87
CA TYR A 159 5.72 2.54 17.49
C TYR A 159 5.58 1.04 17.20
N PRO A 160 6.20 0.09 17.95
CA PRO A 160 6.10 -1.33 17.61
C PRO A 160 4.67 -1.87 17.61
N VAL A 161 3.81 -1.34 18.50
CA VAL A 161 2.40 -1.74 18.60
C VAL A 161 1.59 -1.14 17.45
N LEU A 162 1.74 0.16 17.19
CA LEU A 162 1.05 0.83 16.08
C LEU A 162 1.45 0.20 14.74
N TYR A 163 2.75 0.08 14.49
CA TYR A 163 3.32 -0.52 13.29
C TYR A 163 2.86 -1.97 13.11
N GLY A 164 2.92 -2.79 14.15
CA GLY A 164 2.46 -4.18 14.10
C GLY A 164 0.96 -4.31 13.83
N PHE A 165 0.13 -3.44 14.44
CA PHE A 165 -1.31 -3.43 14.24
C PHE A 165 -1.70 -3.04 12.82
N ILE A 166 -1.11 -1.97 12.28
CA ILE A 166 -1.38 -1.52 10.91
C ILE A 166 -0.98 -2.60 9.91
N ARG A 167 0.20 -3.20 10.07
CA ARG A 167 0.66 -4.32 9.21
C ARG A 167 -0.29 -5.51 9.26
N LEU A 168 -0.82 -5.85 10.42
CA LEU A 168 -1.83 -6.91 10.54
C LEU A 168 -3.10 -6.54 9.76
N GLY A 169 -3.54 -5.29 9.86
CA GLY A 169 -4.66 -4.74 9.08
C GLY A 169 -4.43 -4.85 7.56
N CYS A 170 -3.27 -4.43 7.07
CA CYS A 170 -2.89 -4.54 5.65
C CYS A 170 -2.92 -5.99 5.17
N LYS A 171 -2.32 -6.93 5.92
CA LYS A 171 -2.36 -8.36 5.58
C LYS A 171 -3.78 -8.91 5.50
N ALA A 172 -4.65 -8.52 6.44
CA ALA A 172 -6.04 -8.93 6.44
C ALA A 172 -6.81 -8.34 5.24
N ALA A 173 -6.58 -7.06 4.91
CA ALA A 173 -7.18 -6.40 3.76
C ALA A 173 -6.76 -7.06 2.44
N ILE A 174 -5.46 -7.31 2.26
CA ILE A 174 -4.89 -8.04 1.12
C ILE A 174 -5.56 -9.42 1.01
N ALA A 175 -5.57 -10.21 2.10
CA ALA A 175 -6.16 -11.54 2.09
C ALA A 175 -7.66 -11.55 1.76
N ALA A 176 -8.40 -10.50 2.15
CA ALA A 176 -9.80 -10.33 1.83
C ALA A 176 -10.02 -9.95 0.37
N ALA A 177 -9.31 -8.93 -0.14
CA ALA A 177 -9.40 -8.45 -1.52
C ALA A 177 -9.03 -9.52 -2.55
N LYS A 178 -8.12 -10.45 -2.21
CA LYS A 178 -7.80 -11.61 -3.04
C LYS A 178 -9.03 -12.46 -3.38
N ARG A 179 -9.99 -12.52 -2.46
CA ARG A 179 -11.14 -13.43 -2.54
C ARG A 179 -12.38 -12.79 -3.15
N ILE A 180 -12.67 -11.53 -2.82
CA ILE A 180 -13.96 -10.87 -3.07
C ILE A 180 -13.82 -9.43 -3.54
#